data_AF-A0A9E3JAK4-F1
#
_entry.id   AF-A0A9E3JAK4-F1
#
_cell.length_a   1.000
_cell.length_b   1.000
_cell.length_c   1.000
_cell.angle_alpha   90.00
_cell.angle_beta   90.00
_cell.angle_gamma   90.00
#
_symmetry.space_group_name_H-M   'P 1'
#
loop_
_entity.id
_entity.type
_entity.pdbx_description
1 polymer ?
#
loop_
_entity_poly.entity_id
_entity_poly.type
_entity_poly.pdbx_seq_one_letter_code
_entity_poly.pdbx_strand_id
1 'polypeptide(L)'
;MTSLEERLDRVESQLAIQQLPIRYALAVDGRDLDAWVGCFRPDVDMGRHGRGRAVLRQHIEPAVRGFHRSVHQICGHRVEFTGRDTATG
;
A
#
# COMPACT_ATOMS: atom_id res chain seq x y z
N MET A 1 -23.07 -3.49 22.15
CA MET A 1 -23.17 -4.12 20.81
C MET A 1 -22.56 -3.15 19.83
N THR A 2 -21.72 -3.59 18.90
CA THR A 2 -21.23 -2.72 17.82
C THR A 2 -22.40 -2.33 16.92
N SER A 3 -22.41 -1.06 16.50
CA SER A 3 -23.41 -0.51 15.58
C SER A 3 -23.32 -1.17 14.20
N LEU A 4 -24.36 -1.00 13.38
CA LEU A 4 -24.35 -1.49 12.00
C LEU A 4 -23.26 -0.78 11.19
N GLU A 5 -23.10 0.52 11.43
CA GLU A 5 -22.13 1.39 10.80
C GLU A 5 -20.70 0.92 11.10
N GLU A 6 -20.38 0.61 12.35
CA GLU A 6 -19.06 0.08 12.73
C GLU A 6 -18.76 -1.29 12.10
N ARG A 7 -19.79 -2.13 11.90
CA ARG A 7 -19.62 -3.43 11.25
C ARG A 7 -19.41 -3.29 9.74
N LEU A 8 -20.11 -2.35 9.10
CA LEU A 8 -19.93 -2.04 7.68
C LEU A 8 -18.55 -1.44 7.41
N ASP A 9 -18.14 -0.46 8.21
CA ASP A 9 -16.82 0.16 8.15
C ASP A 9 -15.70 -0.89 8.27
N ARG A 10 -15.87 -1.88 9.16
CA ARG A 10 -14.91 -2.99 9.30
C ARG A 10 -14.78 -3.82 8.01
N VAL A 11 -15.91 -4.11 7.36
CA VAL A 11 -15.94 -4.87 6.10
C VAL A 11 -15.32 -4.07 4.96
N GLU A 12 -15.68 -2.80 4.83
CA GLU A 12 -15.15 -1.90 3.80
C GLU A 12 -13.64 -1.69 3.97
N SER A 13 -13.18 -1.48 5.21
CA SER A 13 -11.77 -1.41 5.55
C SER A 13 -11.02 -2.68 5.16
N GLN A 14 -11.60 -3.86 5.44
CA GLN A 14 -10.98 -5.13 5.09
C GLN A 14 -10.83 -5.29 3.57
N LEU A 15 -11.88 -4.98 2.82
CA LEU A 15 -11.85 -5.02 1.36
C LEU A 15 -10.84 -4.01 0.79
N ALA A 16 -10.79 -2.80 1.35
CA ALA A 16 -9.85 -1.76 0.94
C ALA A 16 -8.38 -2.20 1.16
N ILE A 17 -8.08 -2.80 2.31
CA ILE A 17 -6.75 -3.32 2.64
C ILE A 17 -6.39 -4.50 1.73
N GLN A 18 -7.30 -5.46 1.51
CA GLN A 18 -7.05 -6.62 0.63
C GLN A 18 -6.73 -6.20 -0.82
N GLN A 19 -7.29 -5.07 -1.27
CA GLN A 19 -6.98 -4.52 -2.59
C GLN A 19 -5.66 -3.73 -2.64
N LEU A 20 -5.13 -3.28 -1.50
CA LEU A 20 -3.89 -2.49 -1.45
C LEU A 20 -2.66 -3.24 -2.01
N PRO A 21 -2.34 -4.50 -1.62
CA PRO A 21 -1.20 -5.21 -2.18
C PRO A 21 -1.36 -5.53 -3.67
N ILE A 22 -2.61 -5.69 -4.15
CA ILE A 22 -2.91 -5.89 -5.56
C ILE A 22 -2.61 -4.61 -6.36
N ARG A 23 -3.09 -3.46 -5.90
CA ARG A 23 -2.78 -2.16 -6.51
C ARG A 23 -1.29 -1.86 -6.51
N TYR A 24 -0.61 -2.18 -5.40
CA TYR A 24 0.84 -2.08 -5.30
C TYR A 24 1.53 -2.94 -6.37
N ALA A 25 1.21 -4.24 -6.44
CA ALA A 25 1.81 -5.17 -7.40
C ALA A 25 1.65 -4.69 -8.84
N LEU A 26 0.43 -4.31 -9.22
CA LEU A 26 0.13 -3.80 -10.57
C LEU A 26 0.89 -2.51 -10.88
N ALA A 27 1.00 -1.59 -9.91
CA ALA A 27 1.73 -0.33 -10.08
C ALA A 27 3.24 -0.57 -10.26
N VAL A 28 3.82 -1.48 -9.49
CA VAL A 28 5.24 -1.87 -9.62
C VAL A 28 5.50 -2.51 -10.98
N ASP A 29 4.70 -3.51 -11.35
CA ASP A 29 4.90 -4.27 -12.58
C ASP A 29 4.64 -3.44 -13.84
N GLY A 30 3.69 -2.50 -13.77
CA GLY A 30 3.40 -1.52 -14.80
C GLY A 30 4.33 -0.30 -14.81
N ARG A 31 5.19 -0.13 -13.79
CA ARG A 31 6.01 1.07 -13.56
C ARG A 31 5.22 2.37 -13.46
N ASP A 32 3.97 2.28 -12.97
CA ASP A 32 3.16 3.45 -12.65
C ASP A 32 3.63 4.04 -11.31
N LEU A 33 4.57 4.97 -11.39
CA LEU A 33 5.17 5.59 -10.21
C LEU A 33 4.14 6.40 -9.40
N ASP A 34 3.13 6.98 -10.04
CA ASP A 34 2.10 7.77 -9.36
C ASP A 34 1.16 6.87 -8.55
N ALA A 35 0.68 5.79 -9.17
CA ALA A 35 -0.13 4.78 -8.48
C ALA A 35 0.67 4.10 -7.35
N TRP A 36 1.96 3.82 -7.59
CA TRP A 36 2.81 3.16 -6.61
C TRP A 36 3.01 4.02 -5.36
N VAL A 37 3.45 5.28 -5.48
CA VAL A 37 3.58 6.15 -4.31
C VAL A 37 2.24 6.45 -3.64
N GLY A 38 1.15 6.39 -4.41
CA GLY A 38 -0.22 6.52 -3.91
C GLY A 38 -0.63 5.43 -2.90
N CYS A 39 0.01 4.26 -2.93
CA CYS A 39 -0.23 3.17 -1.98
C CYS A 39 0.32 3.45 -0.58
N PHE A 40 1.18 4.46 -0.42
CA PHE A 40 1.77 4.84 0.87
C PHE A 40 1.01 6.00 1.49
N ARG A 41 1.07 6.15 2.82
CA ARG A 41 0.51 7.34 3.47
C ARG A 41 1.16 8.63 2.91
N PRO A 42 0.43 9.76 2.86
CA PRO A 42 0.98 11.04 2.40
C PRO A 42 2.26 11.44 3.13
N ASP A 43 2.37 11.03 4.39
CA ASP A 43 3.44 11.32 5.33
C ASP A 43 4.40 10.13 5.55
N VAL A 44 4.59 9.26 4.55
CA VAL A 44 5.52 8.12 4.63
C VAL A 44 6.91 8.55 5.09
N ASP A 45 7.45 7.91 6.12
CA ASP A 45 8.77 8.20 6.68
C ASP A 45 9.85 7.40 5.95
N MET A 46 10.82 8.09 5.36
CA MET A 46 11.98 7.50 4.67
C MET A 46 13.27 7.64 5.50
N GLY A 47 13.15 7.89 6.80
CA GLY A 47 14.25 8.03 7.75
C GLY A 47 15.16 9.20 7.39
N ARG A 48 16.47 8.93 7.25
CA ARG A 48 17.47 9.97 6.91
C ARG A 48 17.21 10.68 5.58
N HIS A 49 16.35 10.12 4.73
CA HIS A 49 16.04 10.67 3.41
C HIS A 49 14.89 11.68 3.44
N GLY A 50 14.16 11.78 4.55
CA GLY A 50 13.04 12.71 4.74
C GLY A 50 11.68 12.03 4.80
N ARG A 51 10.60 12.79 4.57
CA ARG A 51 9.22 12.32 4.70
C ARG A 51 8.38 12.73 3.51
N GLY A 52 7.43 11.87 3.14
CA GLY A 52 6.39 12.12 2.16
C GLY A 52 6.58 11.41 0.82
N ARG A 53 5.48 11.31 0.07
CA ARG A 53 5.44 10.57 -1.21
C ARG A 53 6.42 11.09 -2.26
N ALA A 54 6.72 12.40 -2.26
CA ALA A 54 7.70 12.99 -3.17
C ALA A 54 9.12 12.48 -2.89
N VAL A 55 9.50 12.37 -1.62
CA VAL A 55 10.78 11.79 -1.20
C VAL A 55 10.85 10.32 -1.59
N LEU A 56 9.78 9.56 -1.34
CA LEU A 56 9.69 8.16 -1.76
C LEU A 56 9.86 8.02 -3.28
N ARG A 57 9.18 8.86 -4.08
CA ARG A 57 9.26 8.84 -5.55
C ARG A 57 10.71 8.91 -6.05
N GLN A 58 11.49 9.85 -5.50
CA GLN A 58 12.89 10.06 -5.86
C GLN A 58 13.76 8.81 -5.63
N HIS A 59 13.35 7.92 -4.70
CA HIS A 59 14.07 6.69 -4.40
C HIS A 59 13.63 5.50 -5.25
N ILE A 60 12.33 5.40 -5.57
CA ILE A 60 11.82 4.26 -6.36
C ILE A 60 12.08 4.42 -7.87
N GLU A 61 12.09 5.65 -8.40
CA GLU A 61 12.25 5.89 -9.84
C GLU A 61 13.58 5.35 -10.40
N PRO A 62 14.74 5.53 -9.74
CA PRO A 62 15.97 4.91 -10.19
C PRO A 62 15.94 3.38 -10.07
N ALA A 63 15.30 2.84 -9.03
CA ALA A 63 15.30 1.41 -8.73
C ALA A 63 14.59 0.58 -9.83
N VAL A 64 13.50 1.08 -10.41
CA VAL A 64 12.76 0.39 -11.48
C VAL A 64 13.52 0.26 -12.79
N ARG A 65 14.59 1.05 -12.98
CA ARG A 65 15.44 0.98 -14.16
C ARG A 65 16.43 -0.20 -14.09
N GLY A 66 16.61 -0.81 -12.91
CA GLY A 66 17.56 -1.90 -12.67
C GLY A 66 17.14 -3.27 -13.18
N PHE A 67 15.90 -3.45 -13.65
CA PHE A 67 15.38 -4.73 -14.13
C PHE A 67 14.50 -4.54 -15.37
N HIS A 68 14.39 -5.57 -16.22
CA HIS A 68 13.61 -5.50 -17.46
C HIS A 68 12.09 -5.57 -17.20
N ARG A 69 11.63 -6.55 -16.40
CA ARG A 69 10.22 -6.75 -16.05
C ARG A 69 10.12 -7.39 -14.67
N SER A 70 9.03 -7.13 -13.96
CA SER A 70 8.64 -7.83 -12.73
C SER A 70 7.22 -8.38 -12.86
N VAL A 71 6.91 -9.41 -12.07
CA VAL A 71 5.54 -9.92 -11.85
C VAL A 71 5.41 -10.26 -10.37
N HIS A 72 4.61 -9.50 -9.64
CA HIS A 72 4.37 -9.71 -8.22
C HIS A 72 3.15 -10.61 -8.01
N GLN A 73 3.36 -11.75 -7.35
CA GLN A 73 2.29 -12.66 -6.95
C GLN A 73 1.92 -12.42 -5.49
N ILE A 74 0.63 -12.19 -5.22
CA ILE A 74 0.10 -12.02 -3.87
C ILE A 74 -0.53 -13.33 -3.43
N CYS A 75 0.07 -14.00 -2.44
CA CYS A 75 -0.36 -15.30 -1.96
C CYS A 75 -0.56 -15.26 -0.44
N GLY A 76 -1.69 -15.80 0.05
CA GLY A 76 -1.92 -15.97 1.49
C GLY A 76 -2.02 -14.67 2.30
N HIS A 77 -2.34 -13.53 1.66
CA HIS A 77 -2.45 -12.24 2.36
C HIS A 77 -3.54 -12.29 3.43
N ARG A 78 -3.14 -12.01 4.68
CA ARG A 78 -4.00 -12.06 5.85
C ARG A 78 -4.03 -10.69 6.51
N VAL A 79 -5.22 -10.12 6.63
CA VAL A 79 -5.44 -8.83 7.30
C VAL A 79 -5.85 -9.06 8.74
N GLU A 80 -5.10 -8.48 9.67
CA GLU A 80 -5.36 -8.53 11.10
C GLU A 80 -5.53 -7.11 11.63
N PHE A 81 -6.72 -6.80 12.12
CA PHE A 81 -6.98 -5.49 12.71
C PHE A 81 -6.39 -5.39 14.11
N THR A 82 -5.60 -4.35 14.34
CA THR A 82 -4.97 -4.05 15.64
C THR A 82 -5.68 -2.93 16.39
N GLY A 83 -6.63 -2.26 15.73
CA GLY A 83 -7.41 -1.17 16.29
C GLY A 83 -8.63 -0.82 15.45
N ARG A 84 -9.25 0.33 15.72
CA ARG A 84 -10.33 0.87 14.90
C ARG A 84 -9.83 1.20 13.49
N ASP A 85 -8.76 1.98 13.42
CA ASP A 85 -8.22 2.54 12.17
C ASP A 85 -6.85 1.95 11.80
N THR A 86 -6.48 0.80 12.39
CA THR A 86 -5.16 0.18 12.21
C THR A 86 -5.26 -1.33 11.98
N ALA A 87 -4.41 -1.83 11.08
CA ALA A 87 -4.29 -3.24 10.76
C ALA A 87 -2.85 -3.59 10.35
N THR A 88 -2.54 -4.88 10.33
CA THR A 88 -1.29 -5.47 9.84
C THR A 88 -1.62 -6.60 8.84
N GLY A 89 -0.71 -6.91 7.91
CA GLY A 89 -0.88 -7.99 6.94
C GLY A 89 0.19 -8.05 5.86
#